data_AF-A0ABD1U8H8-F1
#
_entry.id   AF-A0ABD1U8H8-F1
#
_cell.length_a   1.000
_cell.length_b   1.000
_cell.length_c   1.000
_cell.angle_alpha   90.00
_cell.angle_beta   90.00
_cell.angle_gamma   90.00
#
_symmetry.space_group_name_H-M   'P 1'
#
loop_
_entity.id
_entity.type
_entity.pdbx_description
1 polymer ?
#
loop_
_entity_poly.entity_id
_entity_poly.type
_entity_poly.pdbx_seq_one_letter_code
_entity_poly.pdbx_strand_id
1 'polypeptide(L)'
;MELRIISTPSSAADAFFQVRHHIYMWKKYHKFGSNVKNRFLEKNVKLEKAYSSQKSRGSIYCLNNPENNPCVPSETQLVNAKVIYSVAPAMGHNKESHPECNSRVPAIVSALEKMELTSKFRGSEIIELQSFRPARVDDIASVHERAYVSGLEKAMAQASEQGLLFIDGSGPTYATATTFQESLLAAGAGISLVDSVVSASKVRHDPPVGFALVRPPGHHAVPKGPMGFCVFGNVAIAARYAQRVHGLKRVFIIDFDVHHGNGTNDAFYDDPDIFFLSTHQDGSYPGTGKINQIGHGDGEGSTLNLPLPGGSGDRAMRTVFDEVIVPCARRFKPDIILVSAGYDAHCVGSTSKSAIHNRNILHVGFKH
;
A
#
# COMPACT_ATOMS: atom_id res chain seq x y z
N MET A 1 39.21 -5.85 31.37
CA MET A 1 37.89 -6.53 31.47
C MET A 1 37.44 -6.76 30.03
N GLU A 2 37.55 -8.00 29.58
CA GLU A 2 37.48 -8.41 28.17
C GLU A 2 36.08 -8.22 27.56
N LEU A 3 36.05 -7.69 26.34
CA LEU A 3 34.87 -7.66 25.47
C LEU A 3 34.68 -9.05 24.86
N ARG A 4 33.65 -9.79 25.30
CA ARG A 4 33.21 -11.02 24.64
C ARG A 4 32.36 -10.67 23.41
N ILE A 5 32.87 -11.01 22.23
CA ILE A 5 32.11 -11.10 20.99
C ILE A 5 31.11 -12.25 21.15
N ILE A 6 29.83 -11.95 21.20
CA ILE A 6 28.77 -12.96 21.13
C ILE A 6 28.63 -13.35 19.67
N SER A 7 29.09 -14.55 19.33
CA SER A 7 28.85 -15.22 18.06
C SER A 7 27.34 -15.41 17.84
N THR A 8 26.85 -14.97 16.69
CA THR A 8 25.48 -15.22 16.23
C THR A 8 25.27 -16.71 15.92
N PRO A 9 24.19 -17.36 16.39
CA PRO A 9 23.88 -18.72 15.99
C PRO A 9 23.27 -18.76 14.58
N SER A 10 23.32 -19.94 13.96
CA SER A 10 23.07 -20.30 12.57
C SER A 10 21.66 -20.05 12.00
N SER A 11 20.83 -19.18 12.58
CA SER A 11 19.43 -18.99 12.16
C SER A 11 19.24 -18.31 10.81
N ALA A 12 20.24 -17.54 10.35
CA ALA A 12 20.21 -16.92 9.03
C ALA A 12 20.22 -17.99 7.91
N ALA A 13 21.03 -19.04 8.05
CA ALA A 13 21.15 -20.09 7.04
C ALA A 13 19.84 -20.88 6.84
N ASP A 14 19.11 -21.14 7.94
CA ASP A 14 17.83 -21.85 7.89
C ASP A 14 16.70 -20.98 7.30
N ALA A 15 16.68 -19.68 7.63
CA ALA A 15 15.79 -18.73 6.97
C ALA A 15 16.07 -18.64 5.47
N PHE A 16 17.35 -18.58 5.07
CA PHE A 16 17.75 -18.59 3.66
C PHE A 16 17.36 -19.90 2.96
N PHE A 17 17.45 -21.05 3.63
CA PHE A 17 17.00 -22.33 3.08
C PHE A 17 15.49 -22.35 2.85
N GLN A 18 14.69 -21.87 3.81
CA GLN A 18 13.23 -21.83 3.68
C GLN A 18 12.77 -20.82 2.62
N VAL A 19 13.41 -19.66 2.53
CA VAL A 19 13.19 -18.67 1.47
C VAL A 19 13.54 -19.28 0.12
N ARG A 20 14.69 -19.96 -0.03
CA ARG A 20 15.06 -20.66 -1.27
C ARG A 20 14.11 -21.79 -1.63
N HIS A 21 13.61 -22.55 -0.66
CA HIS A 21 12.64 -23.62 -0.87
C HIS A 21 11.27 -23.07 -1.30
N HIS A 22 10.79 -21.98 -0.70
CA HIS A 22 9.54 -21.33 -1.12
C HIS A 22 9.69 -20.62 -2.47
N ILE A 23 10.82 -19.96 -2.74
CA ILE A 23 11.16 -19.46 -4.10
C ILE A 23 11.16 -20.63 -5.09
N TYR A 24 11.68 -21.80 -4.72
CA TYR A 24 11.67 -23.00 -5.56
C TYR A 24 10.26 -23.52 -5.81
N MET A 25 9.41 -23.58 -4.78
CA MET A 25 7.99 -23.97 -4.92
C MET A 25 7.21 -22.95 -5.77
N TRP A 26 7.45 -21.65 -5.56
CA TRP A 26 6.86 -20.58 -6.36
C TRP A 26 7.34 -20.59 -7.82
N LYS A 27 8.62 -20.88 -8.07
CA LYS A 27 9.15 -21.11 -9.43
C LYS A 27 8.40 -22.24 -10.15
N LYS A 28 7.89 -23.24 -9.42
CA LYS A 28 7.09 -24.35 -9.94
C LYS A 28 5.59 -24.07 -10.11
N TYR A 29 5.03 -22.98 -9.57
CA TYR A 29 3.61 -22.66 -9.74
C TYR A 29 3.31 -22.23 -11.18
N HIS A 30 2.72 -23.13 -11.97
CA HIS A 30 2.48 -22.96 -13.41
C HIS A 30 1.31 -22.03 -13.81
N LYS A 31 0.62 -21.39 -12.86
CA LYS A 31 -0.61 -20.62 -13.13
C LYS A 31 -0.42 -19.32 -13.93
N PHE A 32 0.80 -18.78 -14.02
CA PHE A 32 1.08 -17.56 -14.81
C PHE A 32 1.50 -17.83 -16.26
N GLY A 33 1.44 -19.09 -16.72
CA GLY A 33 1.69 -19.50 -18.10
C GLY A 33 0.38 -19.79 -18.85
N SER A 34 0.14 -19.05 -19.92
CA SER A 34 -0.98 -19.22 -20.86
C SER A 34 -1.33 -20.68 -21.20
N ASN A 35 -2.55 -21.13 -20.89
CA ASN A 35 -3.38 -22.04 -21.69
C ASN A 35 -4.72 -22.35 -21.01
N VAL A 36 -5.70 -21.44 -21.11
CA VAL A 36 -7.12 -21.82 -20.96
C VAL A 36 -7.59 -22.24 -22.35
N LYS A 37 -7.49 -23.53 -22.64
CA LYS A 37 -8.08 -24.11 -23.85
C LYS A 37 -9.60 -23.99 -23.77
N ASN A 38 -10.16 -23.39 -24.82
CA ASN A 38 -11.57 -23.46 -25.22
C ASN A 38 -12.22 -24.81 -24.88
N ARG A 39 -13.18 -24.79 -23.97
CA ARG A 39 -14.33 -25.69 -23.95
C ARG A 39 -15.49 -24.92 -23.34
N PHE A 40 -16.38 -24.41 -24.17
CA PHE A 40 -17.82 -24.68 -24.04
C PHE A 40 -18.47 -24.39 -25.39
N LEU A 41 -18.82 -25.47 -26.08
CA LEU A 41 -19.64 -25.46 -27.27
C LEU A 41 -21.07 -25.05 -26.90
N GLU A 42 -21.65 -24.27 -27.81
CA GLU A 42 -23.05 -24.04 -28.10
C GLU A 42 -24.07 -24.97 -27.41
N LYS A 43 -25.08 -24.36 -26.77
CA LYS A 43 -26.46 -24.83 -26.86
C LYS A 43 -27.43 -23.66 -26.64
N ASN A 44 -27.96 -23.17 -27.77
CA ASN A 44 -29.19 -22.40 -27.85
C ASN A 44 -30.37 -23.23 -27.31
N VAL A 45 -31.12 -22.72 -26.34
CA VAL A 45 -32.57 -22.98 -26.22
C VAL A 45 -33.24 -21.71 -25.69
N LYS A 46 -34.14 -21.16 -26.50
CA LYS A 46 -35.10 -20.10 -26.20
C LYS A 46 -36.03 -20.51 -25.05
N LEU A 47 -36.39 -19.57 -24.18
CA LEU A 47 -37.71 -19.52 -23.55
C LEU A 47 -38.01 -18.06 -23.15
N GLU A 48 -38.79 -17.40 -24.00
CA GLU A 48 -39.54 -16.20 -23.67
C GLU A 48 -40.64 -16.56 -22.65
N LYS A 49 -40.80 -15.75 -21.60
CA LYS A 49 -42.11 -15.29 -21.16
C LYS A 49 -41.98 -14.02 -20.32
N ALA A 50 -42.75 -13.04 -20.76
CA ALA A 50 -42.80 -11.68 -20.30
C ALA A 50 -43.39 -11.55 -18.89
N TYR A 51 -42.85 -10.61 -18.11
CA TYR A 51 -43.66 -9.76 -17.23
C TYR A 51 -43.16 -8.31 -17.36
N SER A 52 -44.05 -7.49 -17.91
CA SER A 52 -43.92 -6.04 -18.05
C SER A 52 -44.17 -5.37 -16.70
N SER A 53 -43.26 -4.52 -16.26
CA SER A 53 -43.60 -3.33 -15.49
C SER A 53 -42.59 -2.23 -15.78
N GLN A 54 -43.00 -1.26 -16.57
CA GLN A 54 -42.28 -0.02 -16.81
C GLN A 54 -42.00 0.71 -15.49
N LYS A 55 -40.72 0.96 -15.19
CA LYS A 55 -40.30 2.14 -14.42
C LYS A 55 -39.07 2.71 -15.08
N SER A 56 -39.27 3.85 -15.74
CA SER A 56 -38.20 4.77 -16.15
C SER A 56 -37.33 5.10 -14.95
N ARG A 57 -36.03 4.85 -15.02
CA ARG A 57 -35.03 5.56 -14.21
C ARG A 57 -33.71 5.53 -14.97
N GLY A 58 -33.22 6.74 -15.25
CA GLY A 58 -32.20 7.04 -16.22
C GLY A 58 -30.89 6.30 -16.02
N SER A 59 -30.25 6.03 -17.15
CA SER A 59 -28.83 5.74 -17.26
C SER A 59 -28.03 6.83 -16.56
N ILE A 60 -27.50 6.53 -15.38
CA ILE A 60 -26.45 7.33 -14.77
C ILE A 60 -25.19 7.02 -15.56
N TYR A 61 -24.88 7.88 -16.54
CA TYR A 61 -23.55 7.93 -17.12
C TYR A 61 -22.59 8.41 -16.01
N CYS A 62 -21.70 7.53 -15.54
CA CYS A 62 -20.55 7.91 -14.73
C CYS A 62 -19.57 8.72 -15.62
N LEU A 63 -19.85 10.00 -15.79
CA LEU A 63 -18.93 10.97 -16.37
C LEU A 63 -17.94 11.40 -15.29
N ASN A 64 -16.87 10.65 -15.12
CA ASN A 64 -15.62 11.19 -14.62
C ASN A 64 -14.56 10.77 -15.64
N ASN A 65 -14.35 11.60 -16.66
CA ASN A 65 -13.16 11.46 -17.50
C ASN A 65 -11.96 11.89 -16.62
N PRO A 66 -11.02 10.99 -16.28
CA PRO A 66 -9.85 11.35 -15.46
C PRO A 66 -8.98 12.45 -16.10
N GLU A 67 -9.18 12.74 -17.39
CA GLU A 67 -8.45 13.75 -18.16
C GLU A 67 -8.66 15.20 -17.69
N ASN A 68 -9.65 15.50 -16.84
CA ASN A 68 -9.92 16.85 -16.31
C ASN A 68 -9.90 16.93 -14.76
N ASN A 69 -9.02 16.17 -14.10
CA ASN A 69 -8.80 16.34 -12.66
C ASN A 69 -7.83 17.52 -12.41
N PRO A 70 -8.28 18.69 -11.90
CA PRO A 70 -7.43 19.87 -11.73
C PRO A 70 -6.32 19.69 -10.68
N CYS A 71 -6.37 18.59 -9.91
CA CYS A 71 -5.34 18.23 -8.94
C CYS A 71 -4.16 17.47 -9.57
N VAL A 72 -4.27 17.04 -10.82
CA VAL A 72 -3.18 16.36 -11.55
C VAL A 72 -2.32 17.42 -12.24
N PRO A 73 -0.97 17.38 -12.11
CA PRO A 73 -0.10 18.32 -12.81
C PRO A 73 -0.30 18.25 -14.32
N SER A 74 -0.16 19.38 -15.01
CA SER A 74 -0.28 19.42 -16.47
C SER A 74 0.82 18.60 -17.14
N GLU A 75 0.59 18.14 -18.37
CA GLU A 75 1.60 17.39 -19.13
C GLU A 75 2.93 18.15 -19.21
N THR A 76 2.89 19.47 -19.37
CA THR A 76 4.07 20.35 -19.38
C THR A 76 4.86 20.33 -18.08
N GLN A 77 4.19 20.19 -16.93
CA GLN A 77 4.85 20.06 -15.63
C GLN A 77 5.48 18.67 -15.48
N LEU A 78 4.83 17.63 -16.03
CA LEU A 78 5.25 16.23 -15.90
C LEU A 78 6.48 15.86 -16.75
N VAL A 79 6.81 16.65 -17.78
CA VAL A 79 7.93 16.35 -18.70
C VAL A 79 9.25 16.13 -17.96
N ASN A 80 9.58 16.99 -17.00
CA ASN A 80 10.86 16.95 -16.28
C ASN A 80 10.76 16.30 -14.89
N ALA A 81 9.56 15.95 -14.44
CA ALA A 81 9.35 15.43 -13.10
C ALA A 81 10.10 14.10 -12.92
N LYS A 82 10.81 13.96 -11.80
CA LYS A 82 11.39 12.69 -11.32
C LYS A 82 10.61 12.16 -10.13
N VAL A 83 10.13 13.07 -9.28
CA VAL A 83 9.32 12.75 -8.11
C VAL A 83 8.10 13.67 -8.08
N ILE A 84 6.94 13.08 -7.79
CA ILE A 84 5.73 13.80 -7.43
C ILE A 84 5.38 13.39 -6.01
N TYR A 85 5.20 14.33 -5.08
CA TYR A 85 4.80 13.99 -3.72
C TYR A 85 3.56 14.73 -3.26
N SER A 86 2.84 14.12 -2.34
CA SER A 86 1.67 14.70 -1.66
C SER A 86 1.88 14.63 -0.15
N VAL A 87 1.30 15.60 0.58
CA VAL A 87 1.47 15.72 2.04
C VAL A 87 0.12 15.77 2.71
N ALA A 88 -0.20 14.76 3.53
CA ALA A 88 -1.40 14.71 4.37
C ALA A 88 -0.99 14.37 5.82
N PRO A 89 -0.68 15.38 6.66
CA PRO A 89 -0.02 15.15 7.95
C PRO A 89 -0.96 14.67 9.08
N ALA A 90 -2.28 14.78 8.90
CA ALA A 90 -3.31 14.52 9.91
C ALA A 90 -3.03 15.21 11.27
N MET A 91 -3.06 16.55 11.28
CA MET A 91 -2.69 17.34 12.45
C MET A 91 -3.62 17.17 13.66
N GLY A 92 -4.88 16.78 13.44
CA GLY A 92 -5.86 16.51 14.49
C GLY A 92 -5.83 15.08 15.03
N HIS A 93 -5.08 14.17 14.40
CA HIS A 93 -4.77 12.84 14.94
C HIS A 93 -3.50 12.94 15.80
N ASN A 94 -3.67 13.44 17.03
CA ASN A 94 -2.61 14.07 17.83
C ASN A 94 -2.54 13.61 19.29
N LYS A 95 -2.82 12.32 19.56
CA LYS A 95 -2.74 11.80 20.93
C LYS A 95 -1.35 12.02 21.52
N GLU A 96 -1.29 12.68 22.68
CA GLU A 96 -0.03 12.89 23.39
C GLU A 96 0.64 11.57 23.80
N SER A 97 1.97 11.56 23.73
CA SER A 97 2.84 10.41 24.05
C SER A 97 2.59 9.14 23.22
N HIS A 98 1.77 9.21 22.18
CA HIS A 98 1.55 8.11 21.26
C HIS A 98 2.66 8.06 20.19
N PRO A 99 3.23 6.88 19.85
CA PRO A 99 4.32 6.80 18.86
C PRO A 99 3.88 7.20 17.45
N GLU A 100 2.61 6.96 17.12
CA GLU A 100 1.97 7.47 15.91
C GLU A 100 1.40 8.88 16.19
N CYS A 101 2.19 9.92 15.92
CA CYS A 101 1.88 11.31 16.27
C CYS A 101 2.01 12.30 15.10
N ASN A 102 1.34 13.45 15.22
CA ASN A 102 1.24 14.47 14.18
C ASN A 102 2.54 15.20 13.83
N SER A 103 3.62 15.00 14.59
CA SER A 103 4.94 15.56 14.27
C SER A 103 5.68 14.76 13.20
N ARG A 104 5.30 13.50 12.94
CA ARG A 104 6.03 12.59 12.03
C ARG A 104 6.15 13.13 10.60
N VAL A 105 5.03 13.50 9.97
CA VAL A 105 5.04 14.03 8.60
C VAL A 105 5.70 15.42 8.51
N PRO A 106 5.39 16.40 9.39
CA PRO A 106 6.10 17.67 9.42
C PRO A 106 7.62 17.53 9.62
N ALA A 107 8.08 16.56 10.41
CA ALA A 107 9.50 16.29 10.59
C ALA A 107 10.17 15.82 9.29
N ILE A 108 9.49 14.96 8.52
CA ILE A 108 9.98 14.52 7.20
C ILE A 108 10.05 15.69 6.23
N VAL A 109 8.97 16.49 6.11
CA VAL A 109 8.93 17.66 5.22
C VAL A 109 10.03 18.66 5.60
N SER A 110 10.22 18.91 6.89
CA SER A 110 11.29 19.79 7.39
C SER A 110 12.69 19.25 7.06
N ALA A 111 12.90 17.93 7.11
CA ALA A 111 14.15 17.31 6.73
C ALA A 111 14.39 17.43 5.21
N LEU A 112 13.37 17.21 4.39
CA LEU A 112 13.45 17.39 2.93
C LEU A 112 13.81 18.83 2.56
N GLU A 113 13.18 19.83 3.20
CA GLU A 113 13.52 21.24 2.97
C GLU A 113 14.96 21.55 3.38
N LYS A 114 15.41 21.09 4.55
CA LYS A 114 16.81 21.28 5.01
C LYS A 114 17.84 20.61 4.11
N MET A 115 17.48 19.50 3.46
CA MET A 115 18.33 18.79 2.51
C MET A 115 18.20 19.32 1.08
N GLU A 116 17.44 20.41 0.87
CA GLU A 116 17.17 20.99 -0.44
C GLU A 116 16.55 19.97 -1.41
N LEU A 117 15.64 19.13 -0.91
CA LEU A 117 14.95 18.06 -1.66
C LEU A 117 13.46 18.40 -1.92
N THR A 118 13.10 19.68 -1.91
CA THR A 118 11.75 20.17 -2.22
C THR A 118 11.71 20.84 -3.60
N SER A 119 10.49 21.05 -4.11
CA SER A 119 10.24 21.76 -5.38
C SER A 119 10.90 23.15 -5.44
N LYS A 120 11.03 23.82 -4.28
CA LYS A 120 11.70 25.11 -4.13
C LYS A 120 13.17 25.09 -4.57
N PHE A 121 13.89 24.00 -4.30
CA PHE A 121 15.33 23.88 -4.60
C PHE A 121 15.62 23.02 -5.85
N ARG A 122 14.74 22.07 -6.18
CA ARG A 122 14.90 21.15 -7.32
C ARG A 122 14.07 21.51 -8.54
N GLY A 123 13.30 22.59 -8.49
CA GLY A 123 12.51 23.09 -9.61
C GLY A 123 11.55 22.03 -10.15
N SER A 124 11.47 21.89 -11.47
CA SER A 124 10.55 20.95 -12.13
C SER A 124 10.91 19.46 -11.94
N GLU A 125 12.06 19.13 -11.36
CA GLU A 125 12.42 17.72 -11.09
C GLU A 125 11.59 17.13 -9.93
N ILE A 126 11.11 17.98 -9.02
CA ILE A 126 10.28 17.58 -7.88
C ILE A 126 9.01 18.41 -7.88
N ILE A 127 7.86 17.74 -7.94
CA ILE A 127 6.54 18.36 -7.90
C ILE A 127 5.88 18.03 -6.57
N GLU A 128 5.39 19.07 -5.88
CA GLU A 128 4.47 18.91 -4.76
C GLU A 128 3.04 19.12 -5.25
N LEU A 129 2.16 18.13 -5.01
CA LEU A 129 0.73 18.29 -5.24
C LEU A 129 0.16 19.24 -4.18
N GLN A 130 -0.05 20.50 -4.59
CA GLN A 130 -0.54 21.58 -3.73
C GLN A 130 -1.96 21.31 -3.20
N SER A 131 -2.75 20.51 -3.91
CA SER A 131 -4.06 20.07 -3.46
C SER A 131 -4.43 18.74 -4.08
N PHE A 132 -5.24 17.97 -3.37
CA PHE A 132 -5.84 16.74 -3.83
C PHE A 132 -7.19 16.56 -3.14
N ARG A 133 -8.07 15.80 -3.78
CA ARG A 133 -9.39 15.52 -3.21
C ARG A 133 -9.27 14.41 -2.16
N PRO A 134 -10.03 14.48 -1.05
CA PRO A 134 -10.24 13.32 -0.21
C PRO A 134 -10.79 12.15 -1.04
N ALA A 135 -10.42 10.92 -0.68
CA ALA A 135 -11.02 9.73 -1.26
C ALA A 135 -12.54 9.74 -1.07
N ARG A 136 -13.29 9.28 -2.08
CA ARG A 136 -14.73 9.13 -1.96
C ARG A 136 -15.04 7.91 -1.09
N VAL A 137 -16.21 7.91 -0.46
CA VAL A 137 -16.69 6.73 0.29
C VAL A 137 -16.69 5.47 -0.58
N ASP A 138 -17.01 5.58 -1.88
CA ASP A 138 -16.95 4.45 -2.80
C ASP A 138 -15.53 3.95 -3.09
N ASP A 139 -14.52 4.82 -3.02
CA ASP A 139 -13.12 4.41 -3.10
C ASP A 139 -12.75 3.58 -1.87
N ILE A 140 -13.12 4.05 -0.67
CA ILE A 140 -12.92 3.31 0.58
C ILE A 140 -13.67 1.97 0.55
N ALA A 141 -14.93 2.00 0.11
CA ALA A 141 -15.82 0.83 0.06
C ALA A 141 -15.41 -0.23 -0.98
N SER A 142 -14.39 0.06 -1.80
CA SER A 142 -13.80 -0.94 -2.70
C SER A 142 -12.81 -1.88 -2.00
N VAL A 143 -12.46 -1.58 -0.75
CA VAL A 143 -11.60 -2.41 0.11
C VAL A 143 -12.29 -2.73 1.43
N HIS A 144 -12.99 -1.74 2.01
CA HIS A 144 -13.62 -1.86 3.31
C HIS A 144 -15.13 -2.08 3.21
N GLU A 145 -15.70 -2.78 4.18
CA GLU A 145 -17.14 -2.93 4.27
C GLU A 145 -17.81 -1.58 4.54
N ARG A 146 -18.90 -1.28 3.82
CA ARG A 146 -19.65 -0.02 4.03
C ARG A 146 -20.12 0.15 5.48
N ALA A 147 -20.45 -0.95 6.16
CA ALA A 147 -20.84 -0.94 7.57
C ALA A 147 -19.70 -0.42 8.46
N TYR A 148 -18.45 -0.82 8.19
CA TYR A 148 -17.28 -0.28 8.88
C TYR A 148 -17.13 1.22 8.61
N VAL A 149 -17.18 1.65 7.35
CA VAL A 149 -17.04 3.07 6.97
C VAL A 149 -18.08 3.94 7.68
N SER A 150 -19.36 3.55 7.63
CA SER A 150 -20.43 4.27 8.31
C SER A 150 -20.34 4.20 9.84
N GLY A 151 -19.84 3.09 10.40
CA GLY A 151 -19.59 2.95 11.83
C GLY A 151 -18.52 3.91 12.32
N LEU A 152 -17.41 4.03 11.58
CA LEU A 152 -16.32 4.93 11.91
C LEU A 152 -16.76 6.41 11.81
N GLU A 153 -17.53 6.77 10.79
CA GLU A 153 -18.10 8.12 10.66
C GLU A 153 -18.99 8.49 11.86
N LYS A 154 -19.79 7.54 12.37
CA LYS A 154 -20.60 7.76 13.58
C LYS A 154 -19.75 7.87 14.84
N ALA A 155 -18.71 7.04 14.97
CA ALA A 155 -17.78 7.10 16.10
C ALA A 155 -17.09 8.47 16.18
N MET A 156 -16.81 9.11 15.03
CA MET A 156 -16.28 10.48 14.98
C MET A 156 -17.19 11.53 15.58
N ALA A 157 -18.50 11.42 15.33
CA ALA A 157 -19.48 12.32 15.91
C ALA A 157 -19.43 12.22 17.45
N GLN A 158 -19.25 11.02 17.99
CA GLN A 158 -19.07 10.81 19.43
C GLN A 158 -17.74 11.35 19.94
N ALA A 159 -16.64 11.16 19.20
CA ALA A 159 -15.33 11.72 19.53
C ALA A 159 -15.35 13.26 19.57
N SER A 160 -16.22 13.90 18.80
CA SER A 160 -16.41 15.35 18.84
C SER A 160 -16.96 15.85 20.19
N GLU A 161 -17.68 14.99 20.92
CA GLU A 161 -18.23 15.29 22.24
C GLU A 161 -17.32 14.79 23.38
N GLN A 162 -16.71 13.61 23.19
CA GLN A 162 -15.99 12.88 24.24
C GLN A 162 -14.46 13.05 24.16
N GLY A 163 -13.95 13.63 23.08
CA GLY A 163 -12.52 13.75 22.81
C GLY A 163 -11.95 12.47 22.20
N LEU A 164 -10.88 11.94 22.78
CA LEU A 164 -10.16 10.80 22.24
C LEU A 164 -10.90 9.48 22.50
N LEU A 165 -11.06 8.68 21.44
CA LEU A 165 -11.61 7.32 21.51
C LEU A 165 -10.55 6.28 21.20
N PHE A 166 -10.55 5.19 21.96
CA PHE A 166 -9.86 3.95 21.57
C PHE A 166 -10.84 3.03 20.87
N ILE A 167 -10.40 2.39 19.79
CA ILE A 167 -11.26 1.48 19.05
C ILE A 167 -10.98 0.06 19.55
N ASP A 168 -11.94 -0.54 20.26
CA ASP A 168 -11.80 -1.89 20.80
C ASP A 168 -11.45 -2.90 19.71
N GLY A 169 -10.53 -3.83 20.02
CA GLY A 169 -10.08 -4.87 19.09
C GLY A 169 -9.15 -4.39 17.96
N SER A 170 -8.86 -3.10 17.86
CA SER A 170 -7.97 -2.52 16.83
C SER A 170 -6.49 -2.49 17.23
N GLY A 171 -6.14 -3.09 18.39
CA GLY A 171 -4.85 -2.87 19.03
C GLY A 171 -4.72 -1.43 19.55
N PRO A 172 -3.58 -0.74 19.34
CA PRO A 172 -3.35 0.59 19.90
C PRO A 172 -3.95 1.73 19.04
N THR A 173 -4.98 1.48 18.21
CA THR A 173 -5.52 2.51 17.32
C THR A 173 -6.47 3.44 18.08
N TYR A 174 -6.26 4.75 17.93
CA TYR A 174 -7.11 5.79 18.49
C TYR A 174 -7.76 6.63 17.41
N ALA A 175 -8.86 7.28 17.76
CA ALA A 175 -9.56 8.26 16.95
C ALA A 175 -9.76 9.55 17.75
N THR A 176 -9.72 10.68 17.06
CA THR A 176 -10.08 12.03 17.53
C THR A 176 -11.33 12.47 16.79
N ALA A 177 -11.73 13.75 16.78
CA ALA A 177 -12.85 14.20 15.95
C ALA A 177 -12.51 14.30 14.43
N THR A 178 -11.23 14.30 14.07
CA THR A 178 -10.76 14.58 12.70
C THR A 178 -10.34 13.33 11.92
N THR A 179 -10.16 12.20 12.60
CA THR A 179 -9.56 10.96 12.06
C THR A 179 -10.18 10.46 10.76
N PHE A 180 -11.50 10.47 10.60
CA PHE A 180 -12.19 10.02 9.37
C PHE A 180 -11.86 10.93 8.21
N GLN A 181 -12.04 12.24 8.38
CA GLN A 181 -11.73 13.21 7.32
C GLN A 181 -10.24 13.19 6.96
N GLU A 182 -9.36 13.06 7.95
CA GLU A 182 -7.92 12.94 7.74
C GLU A 182 -7.53 11.61 7.08
N SER A 183 -8.25 10.51 7.37
CA SER A 183 -8.05 9.22 6.70
C SER A 183 -8.54 9.24 5.25
N LEU A 184 -9.62 9.96 4.95
CA LEU A 184 -10.05 10.20 3.56
C LEU A 184 -9.00 11.01 2.80
N LEU A 185 -8.40 12.02 3.43
CA LEU A 185 -7.29 12.79 2.85
C LEU A 185 -6.06 11.92 2.60
N ALA A 186 -5.67 11.05 3.55
CA ALA A 186 -4.56 10.12 3.40
C ALA A 186 -4.75 9.18 2.20
N ALA A 187 -5.94 8.58 2.07
CA ALA A 187 -6.26 7.73 0.92
C ALA A 187 -6.32 8.54 -0.39
N GLY A 188 -6.90 9.74 -0.36
CA GLY A 188 -7.01 10.64 -1.53
C GLY A 188 -5.65 11.13 -2.05
N ALA A 189 -4.69 11.32 -1.15
CA ALA A 189 -3.31 11.66 -1.49
C ALA A 189 -2.64 10.55 -2.33
N GLY A 190 -2.86 9.28 -1.97
CA GLY A 190 -2.39 8.11 -2.73
C GLY A 190 -3.08 7.97 -4.09
N ILE A 191 -4.40 8.14 -4.13
CA ILE A 191 -5.20 8.13 -5.38
C ILE A 191 -4.69 9.19 -6.36
N SER A 192 -4.44 10.40 -5.88
CA SER A 192 -4.00 11.51 -6.75
C SER A 192 -2.59 11.30 -7.32
N LEU A 193 -1.73 10.59 -6.59
CA LEU A 193 -0.43 10.17 -7.09
C LEU A 193 -0.55 9.07 -8.16
N VAL A 194 -1.49 8.13 -8.00
CA VAL A 194 -1.80 7.15 -9.06
C VAL A 194 -2.24 7.88 -10.33
N ASP A 195 -3.20 8.81 -10.23
CA ASP A 195 -3.62 9.63 -11.38
C ASP A 195 -2.42 10.35 -12.04
N SER A 196 -1.55 10.95 -11.23
CA SER A 196 -0.40 11.72 -11.72
C SER A 196 0.66 10.87 -12.41
N VAL A 197 1.00 9.71 -11.85
CA VAL A 197 1.97 8.77 -12.43
C VAL A 197 1.42 8.15 -13.72
N VAL A 198 0.13 7.78 -13.74
CA VAL A 198 -0.51 7.24 -14.94
C VAL A 198 -0.67 8.30 -16.03
N SER A 199 -0.95 9.55 -15.67
CA SER A 199 -0.95 10.66 -16.63
C SER A 199 0.43 10.84 -17.24
N ALA A 200 1.48 10.85 -16.42
CA ALA A 200 2.85 10.98 -16.90
C ALA A 200 3.28 9.82 -17.79
N SER A 201 2.86 8.57 -17.50
CA SER A 201 3.23 7.41 -18.31
C SER A 201 2.64 7.41 -19.72
N LYS A 202 1.59 8.21 -19.97
CA LYS A 202 1.03 8.40 -21.32
C LYS A 202 1.88 9.30 -22.19
N VAL A 203 2.68 10.19 -21.60
CA VAL A 203 3.48 11.20 -22.33
C VAL A 203 4.98 10.91 -22.32
N ARG A 204 5.47 10.00 -21.46
CA ARG A 204 6.88 9.59 -21.42
C ARG A 204 7.08 8.13 -21.01
N HIS A 205 8.17 7.54 -21.51
CA HIS A 205 8.53 6.13 -21.25
C HIS A 205 8.95 5.84 -19.80
N ASP A 206 9.58 6.80 -19.13
CA ASP A 206 10.07 6.66 -17.76
C ASP A 206 9.31 7.63 -16.84
N PRO A 207 8.10 7.29 -16.38
CA PRO A 207 7.28 8.21 -15.57
C PRO A 207 7.93 8.49 -14.20
N PRO A 208 7.63 9.65 -13.59
CA PRO A 208 8.10 9.97 -12.24
C PRO A 208 7.58 8.99 -11.18
N VAL A 209 8.29 8.92 -10.06
CA VAL A 209 7.85 8.18 -8.87
C VAL A 209 6.89 9.05 -8.04
N GLY A 210 5.78 8.47 -7.60
CA GLY A 210 4.87 9.08 -6.64
C GLY A 210 5.28 8.79 -5.18
N PHE A 211 5.25 9.78 -4.29
CA PHE A 211 5.56 9.60 -2.88
C PHE A 211 4.51 10.26 -1.96
N ALA A 212 3.73 9.45 -1.25
CA ALA A 212 2.66 9.93 -0.37
C ALA A 212 3.17 10.07 1.08
N LEU A 213 3.35 11.31 1.55
CA LEU A 213 3.69 11.61 2.95
C LEU A 213 2.41 11.73 3.77
N VAL A 214 1.86 10.60 4.20
CA VAL A 214 0.50 10.56 4.75
C VAL A 214 0.42 9.99 6.16
N ARG A 215 -0.57 10.50 6.90
CA ARG A 215 -1.13 9.93 8.13
C ARG A 215 -2.65 10.06 8.09
N PRO A 216 -3.40 9.18 8.78
CA PRO A 216 -2.96 7.95 9.44
C PRO A 216 -2.38 6.90 8.46
N PRO A 217 -1.58 5.92 8.94
CA PRO A 217 -1.09 4.81 8.10
C PRO A 217 -2.23 3.88 7.67
N GLY A 218 -1.93 2.87 6.82
CA GLY A 218 -2.97 2.05 6.21
C GLY A 218 -2.78 0.54 6.18
N HIS A 219 -1.55 0.00 6.16
CA HIS A 219 -1.33 -1.40 5.76
C HIS A 219 -1.92 -2.48 6.71
N HIS A 220 -2.27 -2.12 7.95
CA HIS A 220 -2.94 -3.00 8.91
C HIS A 220 -4.47 -2.95 8.85
N ALA A 221 -5.06 -1.90 8.26
CA ALA A 221 -6.51 -1.73 8.25
C ALA A 221 -7.18 -2.86 7.46
N VAL A 222 -7.87 -3.76 8.17
CA VAL A 222 -8.55 -4.91 7.58
C VAL A 222 -9.86 -4.47 6.92
N PRO A 223 -10.44 -5.26 6.00
CA PRO A 223 -11.71 -4.90 5.34
C PRO A 223 -12.84 -4.52 6.30
N LYS A 224 -12.85 -5.12 7.50
CA LYS A 224 -13.89 -4.93 8.52
C LYS A 224 -13.58 -3.91 9.61
N GLY A 225 -12.39 -3.29 9.63
CA GLY A 225 -12.05 -2.41 10.75
C GLY A 225 -10.64 -1.84 10.76
N PRO A 226 -10.37 -0.90 11.69
CA PRO A 226 -9.06 -0.33 11.90
C PRO A 226 -8.18 -1.31 12.71
N MET A 227 -6.86 -1.19 12.55
CA MET A 227 -5.90 -2.01 13.29
C MET A 227 -4.51 -1.39 13.23
N GLY A 228 -3.69 -1.52 14.29
CA GLY A 228 -2.27 -1.15 14.23
C GLY A 228 -2.02 0.30 13.81
N PHE A 229 -2.76 1.24 14.40
CA PHE A 229 -2.80 2.67 14.04
C PHE A 229 -3.45 3.01 12.69
N CYS A 230 -3.75 1.99 11.88
CA CYS A 230 -4.30 2.16 10.54
C CYS A 230 -5.82 2.23 10.58
N VAL A 231 -6.37 3.19 9.83
CA VAL A 231 -7.81 3.44 9.76
C VAL A 231 -8.39 2.93 8.44
N PHE A 232 -7.86 3.39 7.33
CA PHE A 232 -8.18 2.89 6.00
C PHE A 232 -6.92 2.37 5.29
N GLY A 233 -7.08 1.32 4.49
CA GLY A 233 -6.02 0.67 3.74
C GLY A 233 -5.56 1.51 2.57
N ASN A 234 -4.77 2.57 2.82
CA ASN A 234 -4.36 3.56 1.81
C ASN A 234 -3.81 2.92 0.52
N VAL A 235 -2.87 1.97 0.64
CA VAL A 235 -2.26 1.29 -0.51
C VAL A 235 -3.25 0.35 -1.22
N ALA A 236 -4.12 -0.32 -0.47
CA ALA A 236 -5.14 -1.21 -1.01
C ALA A 236 -6.20 -0.41 -1.80
N ILE A 237 -6.61 0.74 -1.26
CA ILE A 237 -7.54 1.65 -1.93
C ILE A 237 -6.91 2.18 -3.22
N ALA A 238 -5.63 2.57 -3.19
CA ALA A 238 -4.90 3.00 -4.38
C ALA A 238 -4.82 1.88 -5.45
N ALA A 239 -4.60 0.63 -5.04
CA ALA A 239 -4.59 -0.52 -5.95
C ALA A 239 -5.95 -0.75 -6.61
N ARG A 240 -7.05 -0.75 -5.84
CA ARG A 240 -8.40 -0.89 -6.38
C ARG A 240 -8.80 0.28 -7.26
N TYR A 241 -8.36 1.49 -6.92
CA TYR A 241 -8.55 2.67 -7.76
C TYR A 241 -7.80 2.54 -9.09
N ALA A 242 -6.54 2.12 -9.08
CA ALA A 242 -5.74 1.88 -10.28
C ALA A 242 -6.41 0.87 -11.24
N GLN A 243 -6.92 -0.24 -10.71
CA GLN A 243 -7.68 -1.24 -11.47
C GLN A 243 -8.97 -0.66 -12.05
N ARG A 244 -9.80 -0.02 -11.21
CA ARG A 244 -11.14 0.45 -11.60
C ARG A 244 -11.12 1.64 -12.57
N VAL A 245 -10.24 2.61 -12.33
CA VAL A 245 -10.24 3.90 -13.04
C VAL A 245 -9.27 3.90 -14.21
N HIS A 246 -8.10 3.27 -14.06
CA HIS A 246 -7.06 3.26 -15.09
C HIS A 246 -6.93 1.94 -15.83
N GLY A 247 -7.72 0.91 -15.46
CA GLY A 247 -7.68 -0.40 -16.12
C GLY A 247 -6.39 -1.18 -15.89
N LEU A 248 -5.57 -0.77 -14.91
CA LEU A 248 -4.29 -1.40 -14.58
C LEU A 248 -4.57 -2.71 -13.85
N LYS A 249 -4.66 -3.81 -14.61
CA LYS A 249 -5.12 -5.10 -14.12
C LYS A 249 -4.19 -5.66 -13.03
N ARG A 250 -2.90 -5.77 -13.32
CA ARG A 250 -1.90 -6.42 -12.44
C ARG A 250 -1.20 -5.39 -11.56
N VAL A 251 -1.48 -5.38 -10.26
CA VAL A 251 -0.82 -4.47 -9.29
C VAL A 251 0.12 -5.27 -8.41
N PHE A 252 1.38 -4.85 -8.31
CA PHE A 252 2.33 -5.43 -7.35
C PHE A 252 2.48 -4.49 -6.15
N ILE A 253 2.05 -4.94 -4.97
CA ILE A 253 2.25 -4.25 -3.71
C ILE A 253 3.47 -4.83 -3.00
N ILE A 254 4.45 -3.98 -2.70
CA ILE A 254 5.63 -4.32 -1.91
C ILE A 254 5.52 -3.62 -0.55
N ASP A 255 5.53 -4.38 0.53
CA ASP A 255 5.52 -3.87 1.89
C ASP A 255 6.85 -4.18 2.58
N PHE A 256 7.60 -3.12 2.90
CA PHE A 256 8.86 -3.23 3.65
C PHE A 256 8.79 -2.65 5.06
N ASP A 257 7.60 -2.26 5.52
CA ASP A 257 7.38 -1.92 6.93
C ASP A 257 7.81 -3.09 7.82
N VAL A 258 8.31 -2.80 9.03
CA VAL A 258 8.79 -3.87 9.91
C VAL A 258 7.67 -4.79 10.38
N HIS A 259 6.42 -4.32 10.32
CA HIS A 259 5.22 -5.09 10.67
C HIS A 259 4.58 -5.69 9.42
N HIS A 260 4.01 -6.88 9.56
CA HIS A 260 3.25 -7.48 8.47
C HIS A 260 1.99 -6.65 8.16
N GLY A 261 1.87 -6.16 6.93
CA GLY A 261 0.69 -5.45 6.43
C GLY A 261 -0.54 -6.34 6.25
N ASN A 262 -1.03 -6.92 7.34
CA ASN A 262 -2.11 -7.91 7.35
C ASN A 262 -3.42 -7.38 6.76
N GLY A 263 -3.72 -6.09 6.90
CA GLY A 263 -4.90 -5.50 6.30
C GLY A 263 -4.85 -5.55 4.77
N THR A 264 -3.67 -5.29 4.21
CA THR A 264 -3.43 -5.39 2.77
C THR A 264 -3.43 -6.85 2.30
N ASN A 265 -2.80 -7.75 3.06
CA ASN A 265 -2.87 -9.20 2.81
C ASN A 265 -4.34 -9.67 2.72
N ASP A 266 -5.14 -9.37 3.75
CA ASP A 266 -6.53 -9.85 3.87
C ASP A 266 -7.43 -9.26 2.77
N ALA A 267 -7.19 -8.02 2.34
CA ALA A 267 -7.96 -7.37 1.29
C ALA A 267 -7.81 -8.06 -0.09
N PHE A 268 -6.72 -8.79 -0.31
CA PHE A 268 -6.35 -9.35 -1.63
C PHE A 268 -6.01 -10.84 -1.59
N TYR A 269 -6.25 -11.53 -0.48
CA TYR A 269 -5.79 -12.90 -0.27
C TYR A 269 -6.31 -13.90 -1.33
N ASP A 270 -7.48 -13.63 -1.89
CA ASP A 270 -8.12 -14.45 -2.93
C ASP A 270 -7.96 -13.86 -4.35
N ASP A 271 -7.24 -12.75 -4.51
CA ASP A 271 -7.17 -11.98 -5.76
C ASP A 271 -5.90 -12.33 -6.58
N PRO A 272 -6.01 -12.92 -7.78
CA PRO A 272 -4.86 -13.24 -8.62
C PRO A 272 -4.23 -12.03 -9.33
N ASP A 273 -4.96 -10.91 -9.41
CA ASP A 273 -4.55 -9.70 -10.13
C ASP A 273 -3.79 -8.71 -9.22
N ILE A 274 -3.71 -9.00 -7.92
CA ILE A 274 -2.88 -8.28 -6.96
C ILE A 274 -1.80 -9.22 -6.42
N PHE A 275 -0.53 -8.88 -6.64
CA PHE A 275 0.57 -9.59 -5.98
C PHE A 275 0.96 -8.82 -4.72
N PHE A 276 0.85 -9.43 -3.54
CA PHE A 276 1.26 -8.82 -2.27
C PHE A 276 2.54 -9.50 -1.76
N LEU A 277 3.60 -8.72 -1.54
CA LEU A 277 4.84 -9.20 -0.92
C LEU A 277 5.13 -8.34 0.31
N SER A 278 5.31 -8.99 1.46
CA SER A 278 5.71 -8.31 2.68
C SER A 278 7.00 -8.90 3.25
N THR A 279 7.97 -8.05 3.53
CA THR A 279 9.08 -8.35 4.43
C THR A 279 8.74 -7.76 5.79
N HIS A 280 8.80 -8.55 6.85
CA HIS A 280 8.46 -8.08 8.19
C HIS A 280 9.25 -8.86 9.25
N GLN A 281 9.40 -8.31 10.45
CA GLN A 281 10.10 -8.99 11.52
C GLN A 281 9.25 -10.14 12.08
N ASP A 282 9.81 -11.35 12.09
CA ASP A 282 9.14 -12.53 12.65
C ASP A 282 8.84 -12.34 14.13
N GLY A 283 7.65 -12.77 14.55
CA GLY A 283 7.13 -12.62 15.91
C GLY A 283 6.77 -11.19 16.32
N SER A 284 6.95 -10.18 15.45
CA SER A 284 6.46 -8.82 15.72
C SER A 284 4.94 -8.75 15.62
N TYR A 285 4.34 -7.69 16.19
CA TYR A 285 2.93 -7.37 15.95
C TYR A 285 2.68 -7.33 14.43
N PRO A 286 1.56 -7.88 13.92
CA PRO A 286 0.44 -8.49 14.64
C PRO A 286 0.56 -10.01 14.89
N GLY A 287 1.72 -10.62 14.62
CA GLY A 287 1.95 -12.06 14.75
C GLY A 287 1.45 -12.91 13.57
N THR A 288 1.02 -12.27 12.48
CA THR A 288 0.60 -12.90 11.21
C THR A 288 1.72 -12.84 10.17
N GLY A 289 1.47 -13.27 8.93
CA GLY A 289 2.47 -13.23 7.85
C GLY A 289 3.37 -14.47 7.81
N LYS A 290 2.79 -15.65 8.05
CA LYS A 290 3.56 -16.90 7.98
C LYS A 290 3.94 -17.21 6.53
N ILE A 291 5.15 -17.74 6.33
CA ILE A 291 5.71 -18.00 5.00
C ILE A 291 4.86 -18.96 4.14
N ASN A 292 4.06 -19.83 4.77
CA ASN A 292 3.17 -20.77 4.11
C ASN A 292 1.78 -20.18 3.76
N GLN A 293 1.49 -18.94 4.15
CA GLN A 293 0.29 -18.20 3.75
C GLN A 293 0.56 -17.56 2.39
N ILE A 294 0.11 -18.22 1.33
CA ILE A 294 0.46 -17.88 -0.07
C ILE A 294 -0.73 -17.36 -0.88
N GLY A 295 -1.83 -17.01 -0.22
CA GLY A 295 -3.12 -16.72 -0.85
C GLY A 295 -4.05 -17.94 -0.81
N HIS A 296 -5.27 -17.76 -1.29
CA HIS A 296 -6.29 -18.81 -1.34
C HIS A 296 -7.11 -18.73 -2.63
N GLY A 297 -7.73 -19.86 -3.02
CA GLY A 297 -8.57 -19.95 -4.20
C GLY A 297 -7.85 -19.51 -5.48
N ASP A 298 -8.39 -18.47 -6.14
CA ASP A 298 -7.80 -17.93 -7.36
C ASP A 298 -6.50 -17.15 -7.08
N GLY A 299 -6.38 -16.52 -5.91
CA GLY A 299 -5.20 -15.82 -5.41
C GLY A 299 -4.09 -16.74 -4.89
N GLU A 300 -4.21 -18.06 -4.97
CA GLU A 300 -3.12 -18.94 -4.55
C GLU A 300 -1.85 -18.70 -5.38
N GLY A 301 -0.76 -18.33 -4.70
CA GLY A 301 0.49 -17.90 -5.30
C GLY A 301 0.60 -16.38 -5.54
N SER A 302 -0.43 -15.60 -5.20
CA SER A 302 -0.45 -14.14 -5.30
C SER A 302 -0.04 -13.42 -4.00
N THR A 303 0.29 -14.15 -2.95
CA THR A 303 0.83 -13.60 -1.70
C THR A 303 2.20 -14.23 -1.38
N LEU A 304 3.18 -13.41 -0.99
CA LEU A 304 4.48 -13.86 -0.53
C LEU A 304 4.89 -13.15 0.76
N ASN A 305 4.81 -13.88 1.86
CA ASN A 305 5.24 -13.42 3.17
C ASN A 305 6.67 -13.86 3.47
N LEU A 306 7.52 -12.89 3.83
CA LEU A 306 8.94 -13.09 4.16
C LEU A 306 9.19 -12.65 5.61
N PRO A 307 8.86 -13.49 6.61
CA PRO A 307 9.19 -13.22 7.99
C PRO A 307 10.71 -13.30 8.18
N LEU A 308 11.32 -12.17 8.55
CA LEU A 308 12.76 -12.01 8.73
C LEU A 308 13.12 -12.05 10.23
N PRO A 309 14.25 -12.69 10.61
CA PRO A 309 14.72 -12.61 11.99
C PRO A 309 14.98 -11.17 12.42
N GLY A 310 14.71 -10.85 13.69
CA GLY A 310 15.11 -9.58 14.29
C GLY A 310 16.61 -9.31 14.12
N GLY A 311 16.97 -8.05 13.85
CA GLY A 311 18.35 -7.65 13.53
C GLY A 311 18.74 -7.86 12.06
N SER A 312 17.82 -8.26 11.19
CA SER A 312 18.04 -8.25 9.74
C SER A 312 18.34 -6.83 9.25
N GLY A 313 19.58 -6.60 8.80
CA GLY A 313 20.06 -5.30 8.32
C GLY A 313 20.16 -5.21 6.80
N ASP A 314 20.84 -4.18 6.30
CA ASP A 314 20.93 -3.82 4.88
C ASP A 314 21.28 -5.00 3.94
N ARG A 315 22.18 -5.90 4.36
CA ARG A 315 22.57 -7.07 3.56
C ARG A 315 21.41 -8.02 3.32
N ALA A 316 20.61 -8.29 4.36
CA ALA A 316 19.44 -9.16 4.25
C ALA A 316 18.41 -8.54 3.31
N MET A 317 18.12 -7.24 3.47
CA MET A 317 17.17 -6.54 2.60
C MET A 317 17.64 -6.45 1.15
N ARG A 318 18.94 -6.20 0.89
CA ARG A 318 19.49 -6.24 -0.46
C ARG A 318 19.35 -7.63 -1.09
N THR A 319 19.64 -8.70 -0.34
CA THR A 319 19.43 -10.07 -0.84
C THR A 319 17.96 -10.34 -1.14
N VAL A 320 17.03 -9.93 -0.27
CA VAL A 320 15.60 -10.07 -0.54
C VAL A 320 15.19 -9.31 -1.80
N PHE A 321 15.70 -8.10 -1.99
CA PHE A 321 15.42 -7.32 -3.18
C PHE A 321 15.89 -8.01 -4.46
N ASP A 322 17.18 -8.40 -4.50
CA ASP A 322 17.82 -8.97 -5.69
C ASP A 322 17.34 -10.40 -6.00
N GLU A 323 17.17 -11.24 -4.97
CA GLU A 323 16.84 -12.66 -5.13
C GLU A 323 15.34 -12.98 -5.08
N VAL A 324 14.50 -12.06 -4.54
CA VAL A 324 13.06 -12.30 -4.38
C VAL A 324 12.22 -11.24 -5.10
N ILE A 325 12.32 -9.96 -4.72
CA ILE A 325 11.41 -8.91 -5.21
C ILE A 325 11.56 -8.71 -6.73
N VAL A 326 12.79 -8.56 -7.23
CA VAL A 326 13.05 -8.36 -8.67
C VAL A 326 12.58 -9.57 -9.51
N PRO A 327 12.91 -10.82 -9.17
CA PRO A 327 12.35 -11.99 -9.85
C PRO A 327 10.82 -12.06 -9.81
N CYS A 328 10.21 -11.69 -8.69
CA CYS A 328 8.75 -11.63 -8.57
C CYS A 328 8.13 -10.61 -9.53
N ALA A 329 8.63 -9.38 -9.54
CA ALA A 329 8.16 -8.33 -10.46
C ALA A 329 8.28 -8.78 -11.92
N ARG A 330 9.42 -9.39 -12.31
CA ARG A 330 9.65 -9.87 -13.68
C ARG A 330 8.69 -10.97 -14.10
N ARG A 331 8.31 -11.87 -13.17
CA ARG A 331 7.35 -12.95 -13.47
C ARG A 331 5.92 -12.41 -13.52
N PHE A 332 5.53 -11.61 -12.54
CA PHE A 332 4.16 -11.09 -12.41
C PHE A 332 3.85 -10.04 -13.47
N LYS A 333 4.87 -9.32 -13.95
CA LYS A 333 4.77 -8.25 -14.97
C LYS A 333 3.68 -7.22 -14.59
N PRO A 334 3.82 -6.54 -13.44
CA PRO A 334 2.82 -5.60 -12.98
C PRO A 334 2.63 -4.45 -13.98
N ASP A 335 1.38 -3.98 -14.08
CA ASP A 335 1.04 -2.74 -14.78
C ASP A 335 1.41 -1.52 -13.91
N ILE A 336 1.41 -1.69 -12.58
CA ILE A 336 1.88 -0.68 -11.60
C ILE A 336 2.44 -1.35 -10.34
N ILE A 337 3.46 -0.73 -9.75
CA ILE A 337 4.02 -1.12 -8.45
C ILE A 337 3.63 -0.07 -7.41
N LEU A 338 3.08 -0.52 -6.28
CA LEU A 338 2.76 0.30 -5.12
C LEU A 338 3.59 -0.17 -3.93
N VAL A 339 3.98 0.76 -3.05
CA VAL A 339 4.89 0.45 -1.95
C VAL A 339 4.32 0.96 -0.62
N SER A 340 4.17 0.06 0.35
CA SER A 340 3.99 0.42 1.77
C SER A 340 5.36 0.72 2.36
N ALA A 341 5.70 2.01 2.41
CA ALA A 341 7.04 2.47 2.79
C ALA A 341 7.14 2.83 4.28
N GLY A 342 7.12 1.80 5.14
CA GLY A 342 7.38 1.94 6.58
C GLY A 342 8.87 2.05 6.90
N TYR A 343 9.27 3.06 7.69
CA TYR A 343 10.68 3.31 8.02
C TYR A 343 11.06 2.93 9.47
N ASP A 344 10.23 2.14 10.13
CA ASP A 344 10.41 1.66 11.50
C ASP A 344 11.33 0.44 11.63
N ALA A 345 11.68 -0.20 10.51
CA ALA A 345 12.78 -1.15 10.40
C ALA A 345 14.18 -0.47 10.51
N HIS A 346 14.23 0.86 10.58
CA HIS A 346 15.47 1.60 10.80
C HIS A 346 16.06 1.33 12.19
N CYS A 347 17.40 1.35 12.31
CA CYS A 347 18.12 1.02 13.54
C CYS A 347 17.84 1.91 14.77
N VAL A 348 17.19 3.05 14.56
CA VAL A 348 16.79 4.00 15.61
C VAL A 348 15.27 3.96 15.85
N GLY A 349 14.53 3.09 15.14
CA GLY A 349 13.11 2.88 15.34
C GLY A 349 12.84 2.34 16.75
N SER A 350 11.93 2.98 17.49
CA SER A 350 11.59 2.58 18.86
C SER A 350 10.69 1.34 18.92
N THR A 351 10.12 0.92 17.79
CA THR A 351 9.16 -0.19 17.69
C THR A 351 9.79 -1.51 17.24
N SER A 352 11.06 -1.52 16.84
CA SER A 352 11.73 -2.75 16.37
C SER A 352 13.18 -2.86 16.87
N LYS A 353 13.74 -4.08 16.79
CA LYS A 353 15.18 -4.34 16.98
C LYS A 353 15.86 -4.55 15.61
N SER A 354 15.41 -3.83 14.59
CA SER A 354 16.00 -3.91 13.25
C SER A 354 17.27 -3.07 13.18
N ALA A 355 18.14 -3.37 12.22
CA ALA A 355 19.46 -2.74 12.10
C ALA A 355 19.69 -2.13 10.70
N ILE A 356 18.61 -1.70 10.03
CA ILE A 356 18.70 -1.09 8.70
C ILE A 356 19.21 0.36 8.85
N HIS A 357 20.24 0.72 8.09
CA HIS A 357 20.84 2.06 8.10
C HIS A 357 20.39 2.87 6.88
N ASN A 358 20.06 4.16 7.09
CA ASN A 358 19.59 5.09 6.03
C ASN A 358 20.49 5.22 4.79
N ARG A 359 21.77 4.78 4.85
CA ARG A 359 22.70 4.89 3.69
C ARG A 359 22.33 3.96 2.53
N ASN A 360 21.40 3.02 2.72
CA ASN A 360 21.00 2.04 1.71
C ASN A 360 19.48 1.92 1.49
N ILE A 361 18.66 2.85 2.01
CA ILE A 361 17.24 2.90 1.64
C ILE A 361 17.18 3.17 0.13
N LEU A 362 16.84 2.12 -0.60
CA LEU A 362 17.10 1.98 -2.03
C LEU A 362 16.48 3.11 -2.85
N HIS A 363 17.28 3.62 -3.78
CA HIS A 363 16.81 4.22 -5.02
C HIS A 363 15.94 3.18 -5.74
N VAL A 364 14.62 3.36 -5.72
CA VAL A 364 13.72 2.65 -6.64
C VAL A 364 13.79 3.36 -7.99
N GLY A 365 14.86 3.09 -8.72
CA GLY A 365 14.95 3.38 -10.15
C GLY A 365 14.82 2.07 -10.91
N PHE A 366 13.83 1.97 -11.80
CA PHE A 366 13.75 0.83 -12.71
C PHE A 366 15.02 0.81 -13.57
N LYS A 367 15.77 -0.30 -13.50
CA LYS A 367 16.82 -0.59 -14.48
C LYS A 367 16.13 -1.30 -15.66
N HIS A 368 16.21 -0.67 -16.82
CA HIS A 368 15.62 -1.07 -18.12
C HIS A 368 15.65 -2.58 -18.40
#